data_AF-A0A920HQX1-F1
#
_entry.id   AF-A0A920HQX1-F1
#
_cell.length_a   1.000
_cell.length_b   1.000
_cell.length_c   1.000
_cell.angle_alpha   90.00
_cell.angle_beta   90.00
_cell.angle_gamma   90.00
#
_symmetry.space_group_name_H-M   'P 1'
#
loop_
_entity.id
_entity.type
_entity.pdbx_description
1 polymer ?
#
loop_
_entity_poly.entity_id
_entity_poly.type
_entity_poly.pdbx_seq_one_letter_code
_entity_poly.pdbx_strand_id
1 'polypeptide(L)' 'MESSPEAMVESALMHEKILKTSILMNIKYLLRLPDVLLTIEAYKQLAKATNAPLHLVLQRQAD' A
#
# COMPACT_ATOMS: atom_id res chain seq x y z
N MET A 1 9.82 -13.39 -1.70
CA MET A 1 9.32 -12.02 -1.89
C MET A 1 9.27 -11.40 -0.51
N GLU A 2 10.07 -10.38 -0.26
CA GLU A 2 10.08 -9.73 1.05
C GLU A 2 8.70 -9.15 1.36
N SER A 3 8.13 -9.52 2.51
CA SER A 3 6.89 -8.94 3.03
C SER A 3 7.22 -7.79 3.99
N SER A 4 8.12 -6.89 3.58
CA SER A 4 8.47 -5.70 4.36
C SER A 4 7.53 -4.54 4.01
N PRO A 5 7.27 -3.61 4.95
CA PRO A 5 6.52 -2.39 4.68
C PRO A 5 7.04 -1.63 3.46
N GLU A 6 8.37 -1.52 3.34
CA GLU A 6 9.05 -0.78 2.28
C GLU A 6 8.80 -1.42 0.91
N ALA A 7 8.97 -2.74 0.80
CA ALA A 7 8.72 -3.47 -0.44
C ALA A 7 7.25 -3.36 -0.89
N MET A 8 6.31 -3.30 0.07
CA MET A 8 4.89 -3.13 -0.23
C MET A 8 4.56 -1.72 -0.72
N VAL A 9 5.19 -0.69 -0.14
CA VAL A 9 5.05 0.70 -0.60
C VAL A 9 5.66 0.87 -1.98
N GLU A 10 6.86 0.34 -2.21
CA GLU A 10 7.52 0.38 -3.52
C GLU A 10 6.66 -0.29 -4.60
N SER A 11 6.14 -1.49 -4.31
CA SER A 11 5.23 -2.20 -5.21
C SER A 11 3.98 -1.36 -5.52
N ALA A 12 3.36 -0.74 -4.52
CA ALA A 12 2.17 0.10 -4.74
C ALA A 12 2.46 1.32 -5.62
N LEU A 13 3.58 2.02 -5.40
CA LEU A 13 3.99 3.18 -6.19
C LEU A 13 4.37 2.78 -7.63
N MET A 14 4.99 1.61 -7.80
CA MET A 14 5.26 1.05 -9.14
C MET A 14 3.96 0.79 -9.91
N HIS A 15 2.96 0.20 -9.27
CA HIS A 15 1.64 -0.02 -9.89
C HIS A 15 0.95 1.30 -10.22
N GLU A 16 1.02 2.31 -9.36
CA GLU A 16 0.48 3.64 -9.66
C GLU A 16 1.10 4.24 -10.93
N LYS A 17 2.43 4.14 -11.08
CA LYS A 17 3.13 4.61 -12.28
C LYS A 17 2.62 3.93 -13.54
N ILE A 18 2.38 2.62 -13.49
CA ILE A 18 1.81 1.85 -14.61
C ILE A 18 0.37 2.28 -14.90
N LEU A 19 -0.47 2.48 -13.88
CA LEU A 19 -1.86 2.86 -14.08
C LEU A 19 -1.99 4.29 -14.65
N LYS A 20 -1.13 5.22 -14.24
CA LYS A 20 -1.11 6.59 -14.75
C LYS A 20 -0.75 6.69 -16.24
N THR A 21 0.01 5.74 -16.80
CA THR A 21 0.23 5.70 -18.27
C THR A 21 -1.03 5.32 -19.04
N SER A 22 -2.01 4.70 -18.37
CA SER A 22 -3.27 4.23 -18.95
C SER A 22 -4.43 5.22 -18.80
N ILE A 23 -4.15 6.51 -18.56
CA ILE A 23 -5.14 7.60 -18.39
C ILE A 23 -6.06 7.41 -17.15
N LEU A 24 -5.74 6.46 -16.27
CA LEU A 24 -6.42 6.30 -14.99
C LEU A 24 -5.88 7.34 -14.01
N MET A 25 -6.70 8.35 -13.72
CA MET A 25 -6.33 9.43 -12.79
C MET A 25 -6.90 9.23 -11.37
N ASN A 26 -7.88 8.35 -11.21
CA ASN A 26 -8.56 8.10 -9.94
C ASN A 26 -8.12 6.76 -9.37
N ILE A 27 -7.12 6.79 -8.50
CA ILE A 27 -6.55 5.61 -7.85
C ILE A 27 -6.78 5.71 -6.33
N LYS A 28 -7.03 4.57 -5.70
CA LYS A 28 -7.01 4.39 -4.25
C LYS A 28 -6.09 3.23 -3.91
N TYR A 29 -5.37 3.33 -2.80
CA TYR A 29 -4.44 2.29 -2.38
C TYR A 29 -5.06 1.33 -1.37
N LEU A 30 -4.65 0.06 -1.46
CA LEU A 30 -4.91 -0.97 -0.48
C LEU A 30 -3.61 -1.78 -0.31
N LEU A 31 -3.11 -1.86 0.92
CA LEU A 31 -2.02 -2.73 1.32
C LEU A 31 -2.55 -3.79 2.30
N ARG A 32 -1.98 -4.99 2.24
CA ARG A 32 -2.28 -6.10 3.16
C ARG A 32 -1.00 -6.86 3.50
N LEU A 33 -0.55 -6.80 4.75
CA LEU A 33 0.60 -7.55 5.27
C LEU A 33 0.16 -8.49 6.40
N PRO A 34 0.80 -9.67 6.57
CA PRO A 34 0.38 -10.72 7.52
C PRO A 34 0.29 -10.25 8.98
N ASP A 35 1.01 -9.19 9.33
CA ASP A 35 1.02 -8.60 10.65
C ASP A 35 0.37 -7.21 10.66
N VAL A 36 -0.40 -6.93 11.72
CA VAL A 36 -1.13 -5.67 11.89
C VAL A 36 -0.16 -4.48 12.02
N LEU A 37 0.92 -4.62 12.78
CA LEU A 37 1.92 -3.58 12.97
C LEU A 37 2.69 -3.31 11.67
N LEU A 38 3.05 -4.35 10.93
CA LEU A 38 3.67 -4.18 9.60
C LEU A 38 2.70 -3.49 8.62
N THR A 39 1.42 -3.84 8.66
CA THR A 39 0.39 -3.17 7.86
C THR A 39 0.28 -1.68 8.22
N ILE A 40 0.27 -1.34 9.51
CA ILE A 40 0.25 0.05 9.98
C ILE A 40 1.48 0.82 9.48
N GLU A 41 2.67 0.23 9.59
CA GLU A 41 3.90 0.88 9.15
C GLU A 41 3.89 1.14 7.63
N ALA A 42 3.43 0.18 6.83
CA ALA A 42 3.31 0.34 5.39
C ALA A 42 2.34 1.50 5.02
N TYR A 43 1.20 1.62 5.70
CA TYR A 43 0.29 2.74 5.46
C TYR A 43 0.87 4.09 5.91
N LYS A 44 1.65 4.15 7.01
CA LYS A 44 2.34 5.38 7.41
C LYS A 44 3.36 5.84 6.39
N GLN A 45 4.14 4.90 5.84
CA GLN A 45 5.12 5.19 4.80
C GLN A 45 4.41 5.63 3.51
N LEU A 46 3.36 4.92 3.09
CA LEU A 46 2.59 5.27 1.90
C LEU A 46 1.95 6.66 2.02
N ALA A 47 1.39 7.01 3.18
CA ALA A 47 0.81 8.33 3.44
C ALA A 47 1.81 9.49 3.31
N LYS A 48 3.12 9.23 3.48
CA LYS A 48 4.16 10.24 3.23
C LYS A 48 4.50 10.37 1.74
N ALA A 49 4.22 9.34 0.94
CA ALA A 49 4.61 9.25 -0.46
C ALA A 49 3.51 9.66 -1.44
N THR A 50 2.24 9.71 -1.01
CA THR A 50 1.11 10.02 -1.89
C THR A 50 -0.02 10.76 -1.16
N ASN A 51 -0.77 11.56 -1.93
CA ASN A 51 -2.01 12.21 -1.49
C ASN A 51 -3.27 11.47 -1.96
N ALA A 52 -3.13 10.34 -2.66
CA ALA A 52 -4.29 9.58 -3.09
C ALA A 52 -5.02 8.96 -1.88
N PRO A 53 -6.35 8.73 -1.97
CA PRO A 53 -7.10 8.09 -0.89
C PRO A 53 -6.53 6.73 -0.49
N LEU A 54 -6.42 6.51 0.81
CA LEU A 54 -5.96 5.24 1.39
C LEU A 54 -7.17 4.43 1.88
N HIS A 55 -7.38 3.25 1.31
CA HIS A 55 -8.42 2.33 1.76
C HIS A 55 -7.83 1.35 2.78
N LEU A 56 -8.00 1.68 4.06
CA LEU A 56 -7.41 0.93 5.17
C LEU A 56 -8.13 -0.41 5.37
N VAL A 57 -7.36 -1.49 5.33
CA VAL A 57 -7.81 -2.85 5.65
C VAL A 57 -6.79 -3.50 6.58
N LEU A 58 -7.27 -4.05 7.68
CA LEU A 58 -6.47 -4.88 8.59
C LEU A 58 -6.95 -6.32 8.49
N GLN A 59 -6.02 -7.27 8.54
CA GLN A 59 -6.36 -8.68 8.67
C GLN A 59 -6.20 -9.13 10.11
N ARG A 60 -7.13 -9.98 10.55
CA ARG A 60 -7.05 -10.61 11.86
C ARG A 60 -5.82 -11.51 11.88
N GLN A 61 -5.03 -11.44 12.94
CA GLN A 61 -4.01 -12.46 13.19
C GLN A 61 -4.72 -13.76 13.59
N ALA A 62 -4.28 -14.88 13.03
CA ALA A 62 -4.70 -16.19 13.51
C ALA A 62 -4.05 -16.41 14.89
N ASP A 63 -4.80 -17.05 15.80
CA ASP A 63 -4.31 -17.39 17.14
C ASP A 63 -3.27 -18.53 17.06
#